data_AF-A0A1I4VVX7-F1
#
_entry.id   AF-A0A1I4VVX7-F1
#
_cell.length_a   1.000
_cell.length_b   1.000
_cell.length_c   1.000
_cell.angle_alpha   90.00
_cell.angle_beta   90.00
_cell.angle_gamma   90.00
#
_symmetry.space_group_name_H-M   'P 1'
#
loop_
_entity.id
_entity.type
_entity.pdbx_description
1 polymer ?
#
loop_
_entity_poly.entity_id
_entity_poly.type
_entity_poly.pdbx_seq_one_letter_code
_entity_poly.pdbx_strand_id
1 'polypeptide(L)'
;MKKTMNRRDLILSATALASAVVLPGCGGSDDIENRQDVVDLAASKPELSIFVEAVGAAGLTATLKGSGPFTVFAPNNDAFVALLGELGTTKDALFADKATLTAVLKFHVLDKLVARANIPSGKAIEPISGGFFKIDKVGDAYNTQDGRNRAGHVVATDSFALNGVLHVVDRVLLPANKDIVQTAQGTPSLSILVAAVAAAGLVDTLKGSGPFTVFAPTNDAFAALLTELGVTQEALLADKAMLTKVLTYHVVPSRVLKAEIPFDTSIATVQGSAIRINSNFQITDQRNRVSNITGADVFATNGVVHVIGKVLLPA
;
A
#
# COMPACT_ATOMS: atom_id res chain seq x y z
N MET A 1 -51.22 29.24 54.27
CA MET A 1 -51.55 28.82 55.65
C MET A 1 -50.84 27.51 55.95
N LYS A 2 -50.07 27.47 57.04
CA LYS A 2 -49.34 26.31 57.56
C LYS A 2 -50.29 25.13 57.84
N LYS A 3 -49.86 23.89 57.53
CA LYS A 3 -50.14 22.67 58.32
C LYS A 3 -49.27 21.51 57.81
N THR A 4 -48.14 21.26 58.46
CA THR A 4 -47.90 20.17 59.45
C THR A 4 -47.81 18.78 58.82
N MET A 5 -46.57 18.26 58.81
CA MET A 5 -46.28 16.83 58.76
C MET A 5 -46.90 16.12 59.96
N ASN A 6 -47.34 14.87 59.77
CA ASN A 6 -47.20 13.87 60.83
C ASN A 6 -46.94 12.47 60.25
N ARG A 7 -46.04 11.77 60.93
CA ARG A 7 -45.58 10.38 60.69
C ARG A 7 -46.52 9.37 61.37
N ARG A 8 -46.37 8.09 60.96
CA ARG A 8 -47.02 6.83 61.42
C ARG A 8 -48.13 6.43 60.44
N ASP A 9 -48.13 5.29 59.76
CA ASP A 9 -47.67 3.95 60.13
C ASP A 9 -47.10 3.13 58.96
N LEU A 10 -46.24 2.20 59.36
CA LEU A 10 -45.64 1.10 58.62
C LEU A 10 -46.74 0.09 58.22
N ILE A 11 -46.69 -0.50 57.02
CA ILE A 11 -46.98 -1.93 56.76
C ILE A 11 -46.64 -2.29 55.30
N LEU A 12 -45.78 -3.31 55.20
CA LEU A 12 -45.56 -4.28 54.11
C LEU A 12 -46.47 -4.19 52.88
N SER A 13 -45.85 -4.07 51.70
CA SER A 13 -45.73 -5.18 50.73
C SER A 13 -45.17 -4.65 49.41
N ALA A 14 -43.92 -4.99 49.10
CA ALA A 14 -43.32 -4.76 47.80
C ALA A 14 -43.82 -5.82 46.82
N THR A 15 -44.62 -5.41 45.84
CA THR A 15 -44.92 -6.23 44.65
C THR A 15 -44.54 -5.39 43.44
N ALA A 16 -43.29 -5.56 42.99
CA ALA A 16 -42.84 -5.00 41.73
C ALA A 16 -43.47 -5.82 40.59
N LEU A 17 -44.48 -5.28 39.91
CA LEU A 17 -44.82 -5.73 38.56
C LEU A 17 -43.69 -5.28 37.63
N ALA A 18 -42.76 -6.19 37.36
CA ALA A 18 -41.86 -6.06 36.22
C ALA A 18 -42.67 -6.31 34.96
N SER A 19 -43.03 -5.24 34.25
CA SER A 19 -43.49 -5.33 32.86
C SER A 19 -42.35 -5.89 32.02
N ALA A 20 -42.45 -7.17 31.65
CA ALA A 20 -41.57 -7.80 30.69
C ALA A 20 -41.78 -7.16 29.32
N VAL A 21 -40.87 -6.26 28.94
CA VAL A 21 -40.67 -5.90 27.54
C VAL A 21 -40.06 -7.13 26.88
N VAL A 22 -40.88 -7.85 26.11
CA VAL A 22 -40.41 -8.89 25.20
C VAL A 22 -39.71 -8.17 24.05
N LEU A 23 -38.40 -7.96 24.19
CA LEU A 23 -37.55 -7.72 23.04
C LEU A 23 -37.60 -8.98 22.17
N PRO A 24 -37.85 -8.90 20.86
CA PRO A 24 -37.53 -10.00 19.98
C PRO A 24 -36.02 -10.19 20.07
N GLY A 25 -35.62 -11.21 20.83
CA GLY A 25 -34.28 -11.74 20.78
C GLY A 25 -34.01 -12.17 19.35
N CYS A 26 -33.22 -11.36 18.65
CA CYS A 26 -32.49 -11.85 17.50
C CYS A 26 -31.45 -12.81 18.07
N GLY A 27 -31.83 -14.08 18.10
CA GLY A 27 -30.95 -15.19 18.44
C GLY A 27 -29.73 -15.16 17.54
N GLY A 28 -28.58 -15.13 18.18
CA GLY A 28 -27.24 -15.23 17.60
C GLY A 28 -26.26 -15.49 18.74
N SER A 29 -26.65 -16.36 19.67
CA SER A 29 -25.82 -16.87 20.77
C SER A 29 -25.23 -18.24 20.45
N ASP A 30 -25.36 -18.69 19.20
CA ASP A 30 -24.70 -19.85 18.64
C ASP A 30 -23.54 -19.32 17.77
N ASP A 31 -22.38 -20.01 17.78
CA ASP A 31 -21.19 -19.77 16.91
C ASP A 31 -19.99 -18.99 17.48
N ILE A 32 -19.81 -18.84 18.81
CA ILE A 32 -18.45 -18.53 19.32
C ILE A 32 -17.59 -19.80 19.40
N GLU A 33 -18.18 -20.95 19.76
CA GLU A 33 -17.45 -22.22 19.90
C GLU A 33 -17.00 -22.85 18.56
N ASN A 34 -17.60 -22.46 17.43
CA ASN A 34 -17.27 -23.02 16.11
C ASN A 34 -16.47 -22.05 15.21
N ARG A 35 -16.01 -20.91 15.73
CA ARG A 35 -15.20 -19.99 14.93
C ARG A 35 -13.78 -20.50 14.79
N GLN A 36 -13.44 -20.86 13.56
CA GLN A 36 -12.13 -21.31 13.13
C GLN A 36 -11.10 -20.18 13.22
N ASP A 37 -9.84 -20.52 13.46
CA ASP A 37 -8.72 -19.61 13.23
C ASP A 37 -8.54 -19.32 11.73
N VAL A 38 -7.74 -18.32 11.38
CA VAL A 38 -7.58 -17.89 9.98
C VAL A 38 -7.01 -18.99 9.07
N VAL A 39 -6.21 -19.92 9.59
CA VAL A 39 -5.64 -21.03 8.83
C VAL A 39 -6.69 -22.12 8.61
N ASP A 40 -7.46 -22.45 9.64
CA ASP A 40 -8.55 -23.44 9.54
C ASP A 40 -9.69 -22.92 8.63
N LEU A 41 -9.99 -21.62 8.70
CA LEU A 41 -10.93 -20.97 7.79
C LEU A 41 -10.42 -20.97 6.34
N ALA A 42 -9.12 -20.81 6.12
CA ALA A 42 -8.54 -20.96 4.80
C ALA A 42 -8.59 -22.42 4.32
N ALA A 43 -8.38 -23.39 5.21
CA ALA A 43 -8.46 -24.82 4.89
C ALA A 43 -9.88 -25.28 4.55
N SER A 44 -10.92 -24.61 5.06
CA SER A 44 -12.31 -24.89 4.70
C SER A 44 -12.69 -24.42 3.28
N LYS A 45 -11.82 -23.67 2.61
CA LYS A 45 -12.04 -23.07 1.28
C LYS A 45 -11.22 -23.82 0.21
N PRO A 46 -11.85 -24.62 -0.66
CA PRO A 46 -11.12 -25.39 -1.68
C PRO A 46 -10.23 -24.55 -2.59
N GLU A 47 -10.61 -23.30 -2.84
CA GLU A 47 -9.87 -22.33 -3.64
C GLU A 47 -8.57 -21.83 -2.99
N LEU A 48 -8.33 -22.13 -1.71
CA LEU A 48 -7.14 -21.72 -0.95
C LEU A 48 -6.23 -22.90 -0.58
N SER A 49 -6.47 -24.10 -1.13
CA SER A 49 -5.71 -25.31 -0.77
C SER A 49 -4.20 -25.16 -0.97
N ILE A 50 -3.75 -24.50 -2.05
CA ILE A 50 -2.31 -24.24 -2.29
C ILE A 50 -1.75 -23.24 -1.27
N PHE A 51 -2.54 -22.24 -0.87
CA PHE A 51 -2.13 -21.26 0.14
C PHE A 51 -1.90 -21.95 1.50
N VAL A 52 -2.81 -22.81 1.93
CA VAL A 52 -2.70 -23.53 3.20
C VAL A 52 -1.48 -24.46 3.20
N GLU A 53 -1.24 -25.15 2.09
CA GLU A 53 -0.05 -25.97 1.92
C GLU A 53 1.24 -25.13 1.98
N ALA A 54 1.25 -23.96 1.34
CA ALA A 54 2.36 -23.02 1.38
C ALA A 54 2.64 -22.51 2.81
N VAL A 55 1.59 -22.17 3.58
CA VAL A 55 1.70 -21.79 5.00
C VAL A 55 2.31 -22.91 5.83
N GLY A 56 1.91 -24.16 5.58
CA GLY A 56 2.50 -25.35 6.20
C GLY A 56 3.98 -25.52 5.85
N ALA A 57 4.32 -25.48 4.56
CA ALA A 57 5.70 -25.63 4.07
C ALA A 57 6.63 -24.52 4.60
N ALA A 58 6.13 -23.28 4.69
CA ALA A 58 6.85 -22.16 5.28
C ALA A 58 7.01 -22.24 6.81
N GLY A 59 6.24 -23.11 7.48
CA GLY A 59 6.23 -23.21 8.94
C GLY A 59 5.55 -22.02 9.63
N LEU A 60 4.61 -21.36 8.95
CA LEU A 60 3.88 -20.20 9.47
C LEU A 60 2.57 -20.56 10.18
N THR A 61 2.17 -21.83 10.14
CA THR A 61 0.92 -22.33 10.75
C THR A 61 0.79 -21.93 12.22
N ALA A 62 1.78 -22.23 13.05
CA ALA A 62 1.73 -21.89 14.48
C ALA A 62 1.59 -20.39 14.73
N THR A 63 2.25 -19.56 13.93
CA THR A 63 2.17 -18.10 14.02
C THR A 63 0.77 -17.59 13.65
N LEU A 64 0.20 -18.06 12.54
CA LEU A 64 -1.10 -17.62 12.05
C LEU A 64 -2.28 -18.21 12.84
N LYS A 65 -2.07 -19.32 13.55
CA LYS A 65 -3.01 -19.85 14.55
C LYS A 65 -2.90 -19.17 15.92
N GLY A 66 -1.87 -18.35 16.13
CA GLY A 66 -1.62 -17.64 17.38
C GLY A 66 -2.67 -16.57 17.69
N SER A 67 -2.44 -15.84 18.80
CA SER A 67 -3.25 -14.70 19.17
C SER A 67 -3.08 -13.57 18.15
N GLY A 68 -4.12 -13.28 17.37
CA GLY A 68 -4.17 -12.17 16.45
C GLY A 68 -4.39 -10.81 17.14
N PRO A 69 -4.95 -9.80 16.45
CA PRO A 69 -5.67 -9.92 15.19
C PRO A 69 -4.77 -9.96 13.95
N PHE A 70 -5.06 -10.87 13.02
CA PHE A 70 -4.43 -10.91 11.70
C PHE A 70 -5.37 -10.40 10.61
N THR A 71 -4.82 -9.78 9.57
CA THR A 71 -5.48 -9.70 8.27
C THR A 71 -4.66 -10.46 7.27
N VAL A 72 -5.27 -11.45 6.61
CA VAL A 72 -4.59 -12.29 5.63
C VAL A 72 -5.21 -12.05 4.26
N PHE A 73 -4.40 -11.61 3.30
CA PHE A 73 -4.76 -11.55 1.89
C PHE A 73 -4.34 -12.87 1.23
N ALA A 74 -5.17 -13.90 1.29
CA ALA A 74 -4.80 -15.22 0.78
C ALA A 74 -4.97 -15.32 -0.75
N PRO A 75 -3.90 -15.63 -1.51
CA PRO A 75 -4.03 -15.90 -2.93
C PRO A 75 -4.80 -17.18 -3.18
N ASN A 76 -5.72 -17.16 -4.14
CA ASN A 76 -6.40 -18.36 -4.60
C ASN A 76 -5.45 -19.29 -5.40
N ASN A 77 -5.90 -20.51 -5.68
CA ASN A 77 -5.11 -21.50 -6.41
C ASN A 77 -4.68 -20.99 -7.80
N ASP A 78 -5.55 -20.27 -8.51
CA ASP A 78 -5.26 -19.69 -9.82
C ASP A 78 -4.13 -18.65 -9.75
N ALA A 79 -4.06 -17.87 -8.66
CA ALA A 79 -3.00 -16.91 -8.40
C ALA A 79 -1.62 -17.60 -8.32
N PHE A 80 -1.54 -18.75 -7.65
CA PHE A 80 -0.31 -19.53 -7.57
C PHE A 80 0.07 -20.13 -8.93
N VAL A 81 -0.90 -20.67 -9.68
CA VAL A 81 -0.65 -21.16 -11.03
C VAL A 81 -0.11 -20.06 -11.93
N ALA A 82 -0.71 -18.87 -11.89
CA ALA A 82 -0.25 -17.71 -12.63
C ALA A 82 1.18 -17.30 -12.25
N LEU A 83 1.50 -17.27 -10.94
CA LEU A 83 2.85 -16.97 -10.46
C LEU A 83 3.88 -17.98 -10.97
N LEU A 84 3.56 -19.28 -10.90
CA LEU A 84 4.46 -20.34 -11.35
C LEU A 84 4.74 -20.22 -12.86
N GLY A 85 3.71 -19.89 -13.65
CA GLY A 85 3.85 -19.59 -15.08
C GLY A 85 4.72 -18.36 -15.34
N GLU A 86 4.52 -17.26 -14.60
CA GLU A 86 5.34 -16.04 -14.71
C GLU A 86 6.81 -16.28 -14.35
N LEU A 87 7.08 -17.14 -13.37
CA LEU A 87 8.43 -17.47 -12.92
C LEU A 87 9.09 -18.60 -13.73
N GLY A 88 8.34 -19.31 -14.57
CA GLY A 88 8.83 -20.49 -15.28
C GLY A 88 9.32 -21.59 -14.36
N THR A 89 8.70 -21.75 -13.18
CA THR A 89 9.13 -22.68 -12.13
C THR A 89 8.02 -23.67 -11.76
N THR A 90 8.37 -24.72 -11.03
CA THR A 90 7.40 -25.70 -10.52
C THR A 90 7.00 -25.37 -9.08
N LYS A 91 5.84 -25.88 -8.67
CA LYS A 91 5.37 -25.78 -7.27
C LYS A 91 6.42 -26.34 -6.30
N ASP A 92 6.97 -27.52 -6.60
CA ASP A 92 7.97 -28.17 -5.74
C ASP A 92 9.24 -27.32 -5.60
N ALA A 93 9.70 -26.69 -6.69
CA ALA A 93 10.86 -25.80 -6.64
C ALA A 93 10.58 -24.54 -5.83
N LEU A 94 9.39 -23.95 -5.96
CA LEU A 94 8.98 -22.79 -5.16
C LEU A 94 8.87 -23.15 -3.67
N PHE A 95 8.35 -24.34 -3.36
CA PHE A 95 8.14 -24.80 -1.97
C PHE A 95 9.43 -25.26 -1.31
N ALA A 96 10.43 -25.69 -2.09
CA ALA A 96 11.76 -26.00 -1.61
C ALA A 96 12.52 -24.74 -1.11
N ASP A 97 12.28 -23.57 -1.72
CA ASP A 97 12.82 -22.30 -1.24
C ASP A 97 11.99 -21.73 -0.09
N LYS A 98 12.18 -22.32 1.10
CA LYS A 98 11.47 -21.93 2.32
C LYS A 98 11.71 -20.47 2.68
N ALA A 99 12.88 -19.90 2.40
CA ALA A 99 13.20 -18.52 2.75
C ALA A 99 12.34 -17.55 1.93
N THR A 100 12.32 -17.73 0.60
CA THR A 100 11.49 -16.92 -0.30
C THR A 100 10.01 -17.15 -0.03
N LEU A 101 9.56 -18.39 0.16
CA LEU A 101 8.17 -18.71 0.45
C LEU A 101 7.69 -18.02 1.73
N THR A 102 8.51 -18.06 2.79
CA THR A 102 8.20 -17.40 4.07
C THR A 102 8.10 -15.88 3.90
N ALA A 103 9.03 -15.27 3.15
CA ALA A 103 9.02 -13.83 2.89
C ALA A 103 7.76 -13.40 2.10
N VAL A 104 7.40 -14.16 1.06
CA VAL A 104 6.20 -13.90 0.26
C VAL A 104 4.94 -14.06 1.11
N LEU A 105 4.80 -15.12 1.89
CA LEU A 105 3.60 -15.32 2.73
C LEU A 105 3.47 -14.24 3.82
N LYS A 106 4.58 -13.82 4.45
CA LYS A 106 4.56 -12.69 5.38
C LYS A 106 4.14 -11.38 4.71
N PHE A 107 4.39 -11.21 3.41
CA PHE A 107 3.93 -10.05 2.65
C PHE A 107 2.40 -10.01 2.46
N HIS A 108 1.70 -11.13 2.67
CA HIS A 108 0.24 -11.22 2.61
C HIS A 108 -0.45 -11.04 3.98
N VAL A 109 0.32 -10.81 5.05
CA VAL A 109 -0.19 -10.81 6.42
C VAL A 109 0.03 -9.44 7.06
N LEU A 110 -1.01 -8.92 7.70
CA LEU A 110 -0.96 -7.76 8.59
C LEU A 110 -1.17 -8.21 10.04
N ASP A 111 -0.50 -7.55 10.97
CA ASP A 111 -0.63 -7.72 12.43
C ASP A 111 -1.76 -6.87 13.04
N LYS A 112 -2.76 -6.53 12.22
CA LYS A 112 -3.92 -5.72 12.58
C LYS A 112 -5.16 -6.21 11.85
N LEU A 113 -6.33 -5.95 12.42
CA LEU A 113 -7.62 -6.24 11.78
C LEU A 113 -8.00 -5.13 10.79
N VAL A 114 -8.12 -5.48 9.51
CA VAL A 114 -8.56 -4.59 8.43
C VAL A 114 -9.69 -5.28 7.69
N ALA A 115 -10.93 -5.04 8.12
CA ALA A 115 -12.12 -5.44 7.35
C ALA A 115 -12.24 -4.59 6.07
N ARG A 116 -13.06 -5.03 5.12
CA ARG A 116 -13.33 -4.37 3.84
C ARG A 116 -13.61 -2.88 3.99
N ALA A 117 -14.44 -2.52 4.97
CA ALA A 117 -14.82 -1.13 5.25
C ALA A 117 -13.62 -0.24 5.65
N ASN A 118 -12.56 -0.84 6.18
CA ASN A 118 -11.37 -0.17 6.68
C ASN A 118 -10.15 -0.34 5.75
N ILE A 119 -10.30 -0.96 4.58
CA ILE A 119 -9.21 -1.04 3.59
C ILE A 119 -8.84 0.39 3.17
N PRO A 120 -7.59 0.82 3.39
CA PRO A 120 -7.20 2.21 3.16
C PRO A 120 -6.97 2.45 1.66
N SER A 121 -8.04 2.75 0.93
CA SER A 121 -8.03 2.88 -0.53
C SER A 121 -6.94 3.83 -1.03
N GLY A 122 -6.09 3.33 -1.93
CA GLY A 122 -5.00 4.06 -2.58
C GLY A 122 -3.80 4.40 -1.68
N LYS A 123 -3.87 4.06 -0.38
CA LYS A 123 -2.79 4.29 0.57
C LYS A 123 -1.91 3.06 0.72
N ALA A 124 -0.73 3.26 1.30
CA ALA A 124 0.19 2.16 1.55
C ALA A 124 -0.38 1.20 2.60
N ILE A 125 -0.35 -0.10 2.28
CA ILE A 125 -0.58 -1.19 3.21
C ILE A 125 0.77 -1.85 3.47
N GLU A 126 1.19 -1.87 4.73
CA GLU A 126 2.49 -2.36 5.18
C GLU A 126 2.34 -3.74 5.83
N PRO A 127 2.86 -4.81 5.19
CA PRO A 127 2.82 -6.15 5.77
C PRO A 127 3.86 -6.36 6.85
N ILE A 128 3.71 -7.44 7.63
CA ILE A 128 4.65 -7.79 8.71
C ILE A 128 6.07 -8.09 8.21
N SER A 129 6.26 -8.41 6.93
CA SER A 129 7.59 -8.58 6.32
C SER A 129 8.31 -7.26 6.03
N GLY A 130 7.64 -6.12 6.16
CA GLY A 130 8.08 -4.86 5.59
C GLY A 130 7.76 -4.74 4.10
N GLY A 131 8.16 -3.62 3.51
CA GLY A 131 7.70 -3.19 2.19
C GLY A 131 6.25 -2.70 2.24
N PHE A 132 5.63 -2.55 1.07
CA PHE A 132 4.24 -2.13 0.99
C PHE A 132 3.61 -2.57 -0.34
N PHE A 133 2.29 -2.69 -0.32
CA PHE A 133 1.43 -2.77 -1.50
C PHE A 133 0.28 -1.77 -1.32
N LYS A 134 -0.59 -1.63 -2.32
CA LYS A 134 -1.83 -0.84 -2.14
C LYS A 134 -3.04 -1.58 -2.69
N ILE A 135 -4.20 -1.12 -2.24
CA ILE A 135 -5.50 -1.53 -2.77
C ILE A 135 -6.27 -0.27 -3.14
N ASP A 136 -6.66 -0.14 -4.39
CA ASP A 136 -7.49 0.95 -4.91
C ASP A 136 -8.95 0.48 -5.04
N LYS A 137 -9.87 1.17 -4.37
CA LYS A 137 -11.31 0.93 -4.52
C LYS A 137 -11.84 1.73 -5.71
N VAL A 138 -12.33 1.03 -6.73
CA VAL A 138 -12.95 1.63 -7.92
C VAL A 138 -14.36 1.06 -8.07
N GLY A 139 -15.36 1.87 -7.72
CA GLY A 139 -16.73 1.38 -7.56
C GLY A 139 -16.79 0.31 -6.47
N ASP A 140 -17.23 -0.89 -6.84
CA ASP A 140 -17.28 -2.06 -5.95
C ASP A 140 -16.03 -2.95 -6.03
N ALA A 141 -15.15 -2.73 -7.01
CA ALA A 141 -13.93 -3.49 -7.20
C ALA A 141 -12.79 -2.98 -6.30
N TYR A 142 -11.98 -3.92 -5.81
CA TYR A 142 -10.78 -3.65 -5.02
C TYR A 142 -9.57 -4.13 -5.82
N ASN A 143 -8.89 -3.20 -6.48
CA ASN A 143 -7.74 -3.48 -7.33
C ASN A 143 -6.48 -3.47 -6.49
N THR A 144 -5.72 -4.56 -6.49
CA THR A 144 -4.44 -4.64 -5.80
C THR A 144 -3.32 -4.19 -6.73
N GLN A 145 -2.32 -3.52 -6.17
CA GLN A 145 -1.04 -3.31 -6.83
C GLN A 145 0.07 -3.74 -5.86
N ASP A 146 0.81 -4.78 -6.24
CA ASP A 146 1.88 -5.32 -5.41
C ASP A 146 3.18 -4.49 -5.51
N GLY A 147 4.18 -4.83 -4.70
CA GLY A 147 5.47 -4.13 -4.69
C GLY A 147 6.24 -4.22 -6.03
N ARG A 148 5.90 -5.17 -6.90
CA ARG A 148 6.47 -5.27 -8.26
C ARG A 148 5.65 -4.54 -9.31
N ASN A 149 4.68 -3.70 -8.89
CA ASN A 149 3.78 -2.94 -9.73
C ASN A 149 2.86 -3.80 -10.61
N ARG A 150 2.56 -5.04 -10.18
CA ARG A 150 1.62 -5.92 -10.87
C ARG A 150 0.21 -5.68 -10.33
N ALA A 151 -0.75 -5.59 -11.25
CA ALA A 151 -2.15 -5.41 -10.92
C ALA A 151 -2.85 -6.76 -10.64
N GLY A 152 -3.70 -6.79 -9.63
CA GLY A 152 -4.61 -7.89 -9.31
C GLY A 152 -5.89 -7.36 -8.66
N HIS A 153 -6.65 -8.25 -8.04
CA HIS A 153 -7.94 -7.95 -7.44
C HIS A 153 -8.15 -8.72 -6.14
N VAL A 154 -8.90 -8.11 -5.23
CA VAL A 154 -9.51 -8.84 -4.10
C VAL A 154 -10.83 -9.42 -4.58
N VAL A 155 -10.92 -10.74 -4.63
CA VAL A 155 -12.07 -11.47 -5.19
C VAL A 155 -13.11 -11.89 -4.15
N ALA A 156 -12.69 -12.00 -2.89
CA ALA A 156 -13.61 -12.17 -1.76
C ALA A 156 -13.09 -11.38 -0.56
N THR A 157 -14.01 -10.81 0.23
CA THR A 157 -13.65 -9.98 1.39
C THR A 157 -14.41 -10.46 2.62
N ASP A 158 -13.92 -10.06 3.80
CA ASP A 158 -14.61 -10.21 5.09
C ASP A 158 -14.96 -11.66 5.48
N SER A 159 -14.07 -12.61 5.20
CA SER A 159 -14.17 -13.94 5.83
C SER A 159 -13.59 -13.86 7.26
N PHE A 160 -14.46 -13.62 8.25
CA PHE A 160 -14.06 -13.44 9.64
C PHE A 160 -13.66 -14.76 10.31
N ALA A 161 -12.51 -14.74 11.00
CA ALA A 161 -11.97 -15.83 11.81
C ALA A 161 -11.92 -15.43 13.30
N LEU A 162 -11.64 -16.38 14.19
CA LEU A 162 -11.49 -16.11 15.63
C LEU A 162 -10.36 -15.12 15.92
N ASN A 163 -9.26 -15.21 15.18
CA ASN A 163 -8.05 -14.44 15.39
C ASN A 163 -7.76 -13.45 14.25
N GLY A 164 -8.74 -13.11 13.41
CA GLY A 164 -8.50 -12.20 12.30
C GLY A 164 -9.59 -12.13 11.24
N VAL A 165 -9.21 -11.63 10.07
CA VAL A 165 -10.03 -11.60 8.86
C VAL A 165 -9.21 -12.07 7.65
N LEU A 166 -9.88 -12.78 6.76
CA LEU A 166 -9.33 -13.32 5.53
C LEU A 166 -9.99 -12.62 4.33
N HIS A 167 -9.16 -12.12 3.42
CA HIS A 167 -9.55 -11.62 2.10
C HIS A 167 -8.88 -12.50 1.05
N VAL A 168 -9.60 -12.89 0.00
CA VAL A 168 -9.06 -13.70 -1.09
C VAL A 168 -8.60 -12.79 -2.22
N VAL A 169 -7.40 -13.02 -2.75
CA VAL A 169 -6.83 -12.27 -3.88
C VAL A 169 -6.56 -13.19 -5.07
N ASP A 170 -6.65 -12.65 -6.29
CA ASP A 170 -6.41 -13.39 -7.54
C ASP A 170 -4.93 -13.41 -7.97
N ARG A 171 -4.05 -12.81 -7.18
CA ARG A 171 -2.62 -12.70 -7.47
C ARG A 171 -1.80 -12.84 -6.19
N VAL A 172 -0.71 -13.60 -6.27
CA VAL A 172 0.29 -13.66 -5.18
C VAL A 172 1.01 -12.32 -5.15
N LEU A 173 0.81 -11.54 -4.09
CA LEU A 173 1.45 -10.24 -3.85
C LEU A 173 2.95 -10.45 -3.60
N LEU A 174 3.79 -9.74 -4.35
CA LEU A 174 5.24 -9.81 -4.20
C LEU A 174 5.80 -8.47 -3.72
N PRO A 175 6.81 -8.48 -2.83
CA PRO A 175 7.52 -7.28 -2.46
C PRO A 175 8.30 -6.71 -3.64
N ALA A 176 8.56 -5.41 -3.59
CA ALA A 176 9.41 -4.72 -4.55
C ALA A 176 10.79 -5.38 -4.61
N ASN A 177 11.34 -5.50 -5.82
CA ASN A 177 12.66 -6.09 -6.06
C ASN A 177 13.60 -5.16 -6.84
N LYS A 178 13.15 -3.93 -7.11
CA LYS A 178 13.91 -2.90 -7.83
C LYS A 178 13.93 -1.61 -7.03
N ASP A 179 15.10 -1.01 -6.90
CA ASP A 179 15.23 0.36 -6.38
C ASP A 179 14.73 1.40 -7.40
N ILE A 180 14.65 2.67 -7.01
CA ILE A 180 14.17 3.75 -7.88
C ILE A 180 14.97 3.85 -9.19
N VAL A 181 16.29 3.66 -9.14
CA VAL A 181 17.16 3.75 -10.31
C VAL A 181 16.88 2.59 -11.27
N GLN A 182 16.78 1.37 -10.75
CA GLN A 182 16.45 0.17 -11.51
C GLN A 182 15.05 0.24 -12.12
N THR A 183 14.08 0.79 -11.38
CA THR A 183 12.72 1.03 -11.86
C THR A 183 12.70 2.05 -13.00
N ALA A 184 13.45 3.16 -12.87
CA ALA A 184 13.58 4.16 -13.93
C ALA A 184 14.28 3.59 -15.18
N GLN A 185 15.34 2.78 -15.02
CA GLN A 185 16.03 2.10 -16.11
C GLN A 185 15.13 1.14 -16.90
N GLY A 186 14.17 0.51 -16.23
CA GLY A 186 13.17 -0.35 -16.87
C GLY A 186 12.07 0.40 -17.63
N THR A 187 12.06 1.74 -17.58
CA THR A 187 11.00 2.58 -18.16
C THR A 187 11.56 3.41 -19.32
N PRO A 188 11.30 3.06 -20.59
CA PRO A 188 11.92 3.72 -21.75
C PRO A 188 11.69 5.24 -21.82
N SER A 189 10.55 5.72 -21.33
CA SER A 189 10.20 7.15 -21.30
C SER A 189 10.97 7.96 -20.25
N LEU A 190 11.80 7.32 -19.42
CA LEU A 190 12.64 7.97 -18.39
C LEU A 190 14.14 7.88 -18.70
N SER A 191 14.53 7.50 -19.92
CA SER A 191 15.93 7.29 -20.27
C SER A 191 16.81 8.55 -20.14
N ILE A 192 16.27 9.74 -20.44
CA ILE A 192 17.01 11.01 -20.25
C ILE A 192 17.22 11.30 -18.76
N LEU A 193 16.23 11.01 -17.90
CA LEU A 193 16.37 11.14 -16.45
C LEU A 193 17.50 10.25 -15.92
N VAL A 194 17.55 8.99 -16.36
CA VAL A 194 18.59 8.04 -15.96
C VAL A 194 19.98 8.55 -16.37
N ALA A 195 20.12 9.08 -17.59
CA ALA A 195 21.37 9.68 -18.07
C ALA A 195 21.77 10.92 -17.23
N ALA A 196 20.81 11.79 -16.90
CA ALA A 196 21.03 12.96 -16.06
C ALA A 196 21.47 12.60 -14.64
N VAL A 197 20.84 11.60 -14.01
CA VAL A 197 21.21 11.08 -12.69
C VAL A 197 22.63 10.51 -12.70
N ALA A 198 22.99 9.78 -13.76
CA ALA A 198 24.34 9.24 -13.94
C ALA A 198 25.37 10.36 -14.10
N ALA A 199 25.11 11.36 -14.96
CA ALA A 199 25.99 12.52 -15.16
C ALA A 199 26.16 13.36 -13.88
N ALA A 200 25.08 13.50 -13.09
CA ALA A 200 25.12 14.18 -11.80
C ALA A 200 25.86 13.40 -10.70
N GLY A 201 26.12 12.10 -10.89
CA GLY A 201 26.71 11.23 -9.87
C GLY A 201 25.76 10.96 -8.70
N LEU A 202 24.44 10.99 -8.94
CA LEU A 202 23.41 10.81 -7.90
C LEU A 202 22.90 9.37 -7.80
N VAL A 203 23.43 8.44 -8.60
CA VAL A 203 23.00 7.04 -8.64
C VAL A 203 23.03 6.41 -7.25
N ASP A 204 24.15 6.52 -6.53
CA ASP A 204 24.29 5.90 -5.20
C ASP A 204 23.41 6.58 -4.15
N THR A 205 23.17 7.88 -4.30
CA THR A 205 22.24 8.62 -3.42
C THR A 205 20.80 8.12 -3.59
N LEU A 206 20.35 7.94 -4.84
CA LEU A 206 19.01 7.42 -5.15
C LEU A 206 18.86 5.91 -4.94
N LYS A 207 19.97 5.19 -4.71
CA LYS A 207 19.98 3.80 -4.23
C LYS A 207 20.01 3.68 -2.71
N GLY A 208 20.12 4.79 -1.99
CA GLY A 208 20.10 4.82 -0.53
C GLY A 208 18.81 4.22 0.05
N SER A 209 18.80 4.03 1.37
CA SER A 209 17.74 3.29 2.09
C SER A 209 16.34 3.92 2.01
N GLY A 210 16.21 5.18 1.59
CA GLY A 210 14.92 5.86 1.50
C GLY A 210 14.21 5.98 2.85
N PRO A 211 12.88 6.20 2.87
CA PRO A 211 12.00 6.25 1.70
C PRO A 211 12.09 7.57 0.92
N PHE A 212 12.02 7.49 -0.40
CA PHE A 212 11.94 8.66 -1.28
C PHE A 212 10.63 8.71 -2.08
N THR A 213 10.23 9.90 -2.48
CA THR A 213 9.27 10.11 -3.57
C THR A 213 9.97 10.88 -4.68
N VAL A 214 10.03 10.30 -5.87
CA VAL A 214 10.68 10.92 -7.03
C VAL A 214 9.64 11.31 -8.06
N PHE A 215 9.58 12.59 -8.37
CA PHE A 215 8.80 13.09 -9.49
C PHE A 215 9.66 12.98 -10.75
N ALA A 216 9.47 11.92 -11.54
CA ALA A 216 10.32 11.58 -12.68
C ALA A 216 9.82 12.22 -13.98
N PRO A 217 10.50 13.26 -14.53
CA PRO A 217 10.13 13.84 -15.81
C PRO A 217 10.38 12.86 -16.97
N THR A 218 9.44 12.83 -17.91
CA THR A 218 9.56 12.04 -19.14
C THR A 218 10.61 12.61 -20.10
N ASN A 219 11.01 11.83 -21.09
CA ASN A 219 11.87 12.31 -22.18
C ASN A 219 11.25 13.53 -22.89
N ASP A 220 9.94 13.54 -23.10
CA ASP A 220 9.22 14.68 -23.69
C ASP A 220 9.30 15.93 -22.80
N ALA A 221 9.24 15.75 -21.48
CA ALA A 221 9.40 16.83 -20.52
C ALA A 221 10.80 17.47 -20.60
N PHE A 222 11.84 16.66 -20.78
CA PHE A 222 13.20 17.15 -21.02
C PHE A 222 13.34 17.85 -22.38
N ALA A 223 12.80 17.26 -23.45
CA ALA A 223 12.85 17.85 -24.79
C ALA A 223 12.17 19.24 -24.84
N ALA A 224 11.03 19.36 -24.16
CA ALA A 224 10.34 20.64 -24.00
C ALA A 224 11.19 21.66 -23.22
N LEU A 225 11.85 21.24 -22.13
CA LEU A 225 12.76 22.11 -21.37
C LEU A 225 13.95 22.59 -22.22
N LEU A 226 14.58 21.71 -22.98
CA LEU A 226 15.73 22.05 -23.83
C LEU A 226 15.35 23.10 -24.88
N THR A 227 14.15 22.98 -25.45
CA THR A 227 13.61 23.96 -26.40
C THR A 227 13.29 25.28 -25.71
N GLU A 228 12.69 25.25 -24.52
CA GLU A 228 12.39 26.45 -23.71
C GLU A 228 13.66 27.23 -23.36
N LEU A 229 14.75 26.53 -23.03
CA LEU A 229 16.02 27.13 -22.64
C LEU A 229 16.93 27.46 -23.84
N GLY A 230 16.65 26.94 -25.04
CA GLY A 230 17.52 27.08 -26.21
C GLY A 230 18.89 26.41 -26.03
N VAL A 231 18.99 25.36 -25.20
CA VAL A 231 20.24 24.64 -24.92
C VAL A 231 20.18 23.22 -25.48
N THR A 232 21.34 22.66 -25.84
CA THR A 232 21.42 21.26 -26.26
C THR A 232 21.43 20.34 -25.04
N GLN A 233 21.10 19.06 -25.25
CA GLN A 233 21.14 18.05 -24.20
C GLN A 233 22.55 17.90 -23.63
N GLU A 234 23.59 17.98 -24.47
CA GLU A 234 24.99 17.87 -24.08
C GLU A 234 25.38 19.03 -23.17
N ALA A 235 24.92 20.25 -23.48
CA ALA A 235 25.15 21.42 -22.64
C ALA A 235 24.48 21.28 -21.26
N LEU A 236 23.23 20.79 -21.22
CA LEU A 236 22.53 20.51 -19.97
C LEU A 236 23.25 19.42 -19.15
N LEU A 237 23.71 18.35 -19.80
CA LEU A 237 24.37 17.23 -19.14
C LEU A 237 25.81 17.55 -18.68
N ALA A 238 26.44 18.57 -19.26
CA ALA A 238 27.78 19.02 -18.86
C ALA A 238 27.76 19.84 -17.55
N ASP A 239 26.66 20.51 -17.22
CA ASP A 239 26.54 21.29 -15.99
C ASP A 239 26.09 20.43 -14.80
N LYS A 240 27.06 19.72 -14.21
CA LYS A 240 26.83 18.86 -13.05
C LYS A 240 26.20 19.59 -11.86
N ALA A 241 26.57 20.84 -11.60
CA ALA A 241 26.07 21.60 -10.46
C ALA A 241 24.58 21.92 -10.64
N MET A 242 24.20 22.39 -11.83
CA MET A 242 22.81 22.63 -12.20
C MET A 242 22.00 21.33 -12.16
N LEU A 243 22.50 20.24 -12.76
CA LEU A 243 21.82 18.94 -12.74
C LEU A 243 21.58 18.45 -11.31
N THR A 244 22.57 18.56 -10.44
CA THR A 244 22.43 18.14 -9.04
C THR A 244 21.31 18.92 -8.36
N LYS A 245 21.27 20.26 -8.54
CA LYS A 245 20.23 21.13 -7.98
C LYS A 245 18.85 20.77 -8.54
N VAL A 246 18.72 20.59 -9.86
CA VAL A 246 17.44 20.26 -10.50
C VAL A 246 16.97 18.87 -10.09
N LEU A 247 17.84 17.86 -10.12
CA LEU A 247 17.45 16.48 -9.80
C LEU A 247 17.05 16.31 -8.34
N THR A 248 17.79 16.91 -7.40
CA THR A 248 17.42 16.89 -5.98
C THR A 248 16.12 17.63 -5.69
N TYR A 249 15.72 18.57 -6.55
CA TYR A 249 14.43 19.27 -6.47
C TYR A 249 13.25 18.41 -6.93
N HIS A 250 13.50 17.28 -7.62
CA HIS A 250 12.47 16.30 -7.96
C HIS A 250 12.27 15.22 -6.89
N VAL A 251 13.07 15.25 -5.82
CA VAL A 251 13.06 14.22 -4.76
C VAL A 251 12.47 14.80 -3.48
N VAL A 252 11.52 14.11 -2.89
CA VAL A 252 11.00 14.37 -1.55
C VAL A 252 11.49 13.27 -0.60
N PRO A 253 12.05 13.60 0.58
CA PRO A 253 12.64 12.64 1.52
C PRO A 253 11.58 11.91 2.37
N SER A 254 10.50 11.47 1.74
CA SER A 254 9.45 10.65 2.35
C SER A 254 8.71 9.89 1.25
N ARG A 255 8.11 8.74 1.58
CA ARG A 255 7.16 8.07 0.67
C ARG A 255 5.81 8.79 0.74
N VAL A 256 5.30 9.19 -0.42
CA VAL A 256 3.99 9.81 -0.57
C VAL A 256 3.32 9.17 -1.78
N LEU A 257 2.38 8.26 -1.55
CA LEU A 257 1.54 7.75 -2.63
C LEU A 257 0.57 8.83 -3.11
N LYS A 258 0.00 8.64 -4.30
CA LYS A 258 -0.94 9.58 -4.92
C LYS A 258 -2.09 9.94 -3.97
N ALA A 259 -2.68 8.96 -3.30
CA ALA A 259 -3.79 9.17 -2.37
C ALA A 259 -3.36 9.85 -1.04
N GLU A 260 -2.06 9.95 -0.80
CA GLU A 260 -1.47 10.52 0.42
C GLU A 260 -0.85 11.90 0.16
N ILE A 261 -0.92 12.42 -1.08
CA ILE A 261 -0.41 13.74 -1.43
C ILE A 261 -1.15 14.82 -0.62
N PRO A 262 -0.43 15.65 0.16
CA PRO A 262 -1.05 16.74 0.91
C PRO A 262 -1.29 17.94 -0.03
N PHE A 263 -2.54 18.15 -0.43
CA PHE A 263 -2.91 19.18 -1.40
C PHE A 263 -2.72 20.61 -0.86
N ASP A 264 -2.28 21.49 -1.76
CA ASP A 264 -2.08 22.92 -1.56
C ASP A 264 -1.14 23.28 -0.39
N THR A 265 -0.39 22.29 0.08
CA THR A 265 0.65 22.43 1.10
C THR A 265 2.04 22.56 0.49
N SER A 266 2.95 23.16 1.25
CA SER A 266 4.36 23.28 0.88
C SER A 266 5.09 21.96 1.18
N ILE A 267 5.53 21.25 0.14
CA ILE A 267 6.25 19.97 0.25
C ILE A 267 7.74 20.23 0.02
N ALA A 268 8.56 20.06 1.06
CA ALA A 268 10.01 20.26 0.97
C ALA A 268 10.68 19.16 0.14
N THR A 269 11.56 19.56 -0.76
CA THR A 269 12.38 18.65 -1.58
C THR A 269 13.76 18.46 -0.93
N VAL A 270 14.52 17.47 -1.40
CA VAL A 270 15.91 17.24 -0.95
C VAL A 270 16.81 18.43 -1.26
N GLN A 271 16.52 19.18 -2.32
CA GLN A 271 17.25 20.41 -2.65
C GLN A 271 17.03 21.52 -1.60
N GLY A 272 15.94 21.46 -0.82
CA GLY A 272 15.58 22.41 0.23
C GLY A 272 14.41 23.33 -0.14
N SER A 273 14.25 23.66 -1.43
CA SER A 273 13.08 24.38 -1.93
C SER A 273 11.83 23.49 -1.92
N ALA A 274 10.66 24.12 -1.83
CA ALA A 274 9.38 23.40 -1.78
C ALA A 274 8.61 23.47 -3.10
N ILE A 275 7.85 22.39 -3.35
CA ILE A 275 6.83 22.31 -4.40
C ILE A 275 5.43 22.38 -3.78
N ARG A 276 4.42 22.72 -4.58
CA ARG A 276 3.00 22.61 -4.20
C ARG A 276 2.27 21.70 -5.17
N ILE A 277 1.36 20.87 -4.66
CA ILE A 277 0.55 19.98 -5.50
C ILE A 277 -0.92 20.27 -5.22
N ASN A 278 -1.70 20.59 -6.25
CA ASN A 278 -3.13 20.86 -6.10
C ASN A 278 -3.99 19.59 -6.20
N SER A 279 -5.30 19.71 -5.96
CA SER A 279 -6.27 18.60 -6.03
C SER A 279 -6.40 17.96 -7.42
N ASN A 280 -5.93 18.63 -8.48
CA ASN A 280 -5.88 18.11 -9.85
C ASN A 280 -4.57 17.35 -10.14
N PHE A 281 -3.76 17.06 -9.11
CA PHE A 281 -2.45 16.41 -9.23
C PHE A 281 -1.47 17.19 -10.11
N GLN A 282 -1.53 18.52 -10.04
CA GLN A 282 -0.62 19.41 -10.73
C GLN A 282 0.40 19.99 -9.76
N ILE A 283 1.67 19.82 -10.08
CA ILE A 283 2.80 20.31 -9.33
C ILE A 283 3.15 21.72 -9.82
N THR A 284 3.20 22.68 -8.91
CA THR A 284 3.72 24.03 -9.16
C THR A 284 5.13 24.13 -8.60
N ASP A 285 6.09 24.45 -9.45
CA ASP A 285 7.48 24.69 -9.05
C ASP A 285 7.72 26.14 -8.58
N GLN A 286 8.95 26.45 -8.14
CA GLN A 286 9.28 27.80 -7.64
C GLN A 286 9.25 28.88 -8.71
N ARG A 287 9.28 28.52 -9.99
CA ARG A 287 9.15 29.43 -11.12
C ARG A 287 7.71 29.60 -11.58
N ASN A 288 6.74 29.12 -10.79
CA ASN A 288 5.31 29.08 -11.11
C ASN A 288 4.98 28.27 -12.37
N ARG A 289 5.86 27.32 -12.76
CA ARG A 289 5.58 26.41 -13.85
C ARG A 289 4.76 25.24 -13.31
N VAL A 290 3.73 24.87 -14.07
CA VAL A 290 2.81 23.80 -13.70
C VAL A 290 3.11 22.54 -14.50
N SER A 291 3.32 21.43 -13.79
CA SER A 291 3.59 20.08 -14.31
C SER A 291 2.48 19.12 -13.88
N ASN A 292 1.95 18.32 -14.79
CA ASN A 292 0.94 17.30 -14.45
C ASN A 292 1.63 15.99 -14.07
N ILE A 293 1.11 15.28 -13.07
CA ILE A 293 1.47 13.88 -12.81
C ILE A 293 0.75 13.00 -13.85
N THR A 294 1.51 12.40 -14.77
CA THR A 294 1.00 11.59 -15.90
C THR A 294 0.97 10.09 -15.60
N GLY A 295 1.81 9.63 -14.68
CA GLY A 295 1.80 8.28 -14.13
C GLY A 295 2.11 8.35 -12.65
N ALA A 296 1.45 7.54 -11.82
CA ALA A 296 1.59 7.65 -10.38
C ALA A 296 1.80 6.27 -9.74
N ASP A 297 2.31 6.28 -8.52
CA ASP A 297 2.44 5.10 -7.67
C ASP A 297 3.28 3.98 -8.29
N VAL A 298 4.42 4.30 -8.91
CA VAL A 298 5.38 3.28 -9.35
C VAL A 298 6.29 2.92 -8.18
N PHE A 299 6.12 1.73 -7.63
CA PHE A 299 6.79 1.27 -6.42
C PHE A 299 8.22 0.82 -6.67
N ALA A 300 9.06 1.10 -5.69
CA ALA A 300 10.44 0.68 -5.61
C ALA A 300 10.77 0.25 -4.17
N THR A 301 11.88 -0.47 -3.98
CA THR A 301 12.32 -0.95 -2.66
C THR A 301 12.60 0.19 -1.68
N ASN A 302 13.04 1.34 -2.18
CA ASN A 302 13.42 2.51 -1.40
C ASN A 302 12.51 3.72 -1.62
N GLY A 303 11.31 3.54 -2.21
CA GLY A 303 10.38 4.65 -2.38
C GLY A 303 9.30 4.45 -3.44
N VAL A 304 8.82 5.57 -3.97
CA VAL A 304 7.81 5.65 -5.03
C VAL A 304 8.22 6.66 -6.09
N VAL A 305 7.85 6.37 -7.33
CA VAL A 305 8.06 7.25 -8.48
C VAL A 305 6.71 7.71 -9.03
N HIS A 306 6.56 9.02 -9.22
CA HIS A 306 5.46 9.65 -9.94
C HIS A 306 6.01 10.26 -11.22
N VAL A 307 5.53 9.80 -12.37
CA VAL A 307 5.94 10.32 -13.69
C VAL A 307 5.25 11.66 -13.95
N ILE A 308 6.01 12.65 -14.41
CA ILE A 308 5.53 14.02 -14.63
C ILE A 308 5.79 14.51 -16.06
N GLY A 309 4.93 15.43 -16.52
CA GLY A 309 4.97 15.96 -17.89
C GLY A 309 5.89 17.16 -18.12
N LYS A 310 6.50 17.73 -17.07
CA LYS A 310 7.50 18.81 -17.16
C LYS A 310 8.57 18.66 -16.10
N VAL A 311 9.80 19.03 -16.44
CA VAL A 311 10.92 19.16 -15.49
C VAL A 311 10.63 20.30 -14.52
N LEU A 312 10.70 20.04 -13.22
CA LEU A 312 10.56 21.02 -12.15
C LEU A 312 11.84 21.83 -12.00
N LEU A 313 11.73 23.15 -11.95
CA LEU A 313 12.88 24.04 -11.81
C LEU A 313 12.87 24.73 -10.44
N PRO A 314 13.99 24.68 -9.69
CA PRO A 314 14.16 25.54 -8.52
C PRO A 314 14.34 27.01 -8.96
N ALA A 315 14.22 27.94 -8.02
CA ALA A 315 14.52 29.36 -8.27
C ALA A 315 15.91 29.53 -8.91
#